data_AF-A0A1F6NSC6-F1
#
_entry.id   AF-A0A1F6NSC6-F1
#
_cell.length_a   1.000
_cell.length_b   1.000
_cell.length_c   1.000
_cell.angle_alpha   90.00
_cell.angle_beta   90.00
_cell.angle_gamma   90.00
#
_symmetry.space_group_name_H-M   'P 1'
#
loop_
_entity.id
_entity.type
_entity.pdbx_description
1 polymer ?
#
loop_
_entity_poly.entity_id
_entity_poly.type
_entity_poly.pdbx_seq_one_letter_code
_entity_poly.pdbx_strand_id
1 'polypeptide(L)'
;MKKSLTFLTIISLLLPNIGLATEFNPNFIITDEAMQNKDAMNATDIQIFLQEKNSYLSNFVTEYIDGTNRKASYVIYDSAQKYNISPKYLLVKLQKEQSLVTEDSPTQKQLDWAAGFAVCDSCAMDDPKIQEYKGFVNQVDSAAAVMRSYYNKYTSQSWIKRAGQSYTIDDEIVTPVNNATAFLYTYTPHLHGNENFWTIWQAWFEQSYPDGTLAKTSDSSDIYLIQDGKKRKIANMTSLVTRFDQNLIITIPASELTKLETGSEIKLPNYAIVNAPSGYYLLDYEYKRKFDSYEVVKKIGYNPDEVIDVTESDLSDYSLGEPISLNEDNVTGKILKLKVNGEMYYIKGNKYYPIIDKNIAKINFPDLTIEDAEVSEFSTLNRMDPILPKDGAIIGIEGSPYIYVMENGKKRHIADEKAFNTYGYNWNNIIWLNFYSGLIIPDGQALQLIEQLDNLDMANKVE
;
A
#
# COMPACT_ATOMS: atom_id res chain seq x y z
N MET A 1 -35.99 38.63 42.78
CA MET A 1 -34.68 38.86 42.16
C MET A 1 -34.28 37.59 41.42
N LYS A 2 -34.18 37.69 40.09
CA LYS A 2 -33.77 36.62 39.16
C LYS A 2 -32.27 36.38 39.27
N LYS A 3 -31.85 35.11 39.13
CA LYS A 3 -30.89 34.66 38.11
C LYS A 3 -30.75 33.13 38.21
N SER A 4 -31.50 32.43 37.36
CA SER A 4 -31.20 31.05 36.99
C SER A 4 -30.09 31.12 35.94
N LEU A 5 -28.97 30.44 36.19
CA LEU A 5 -27.82 30.39 35.29
C LEU A 5 -27.97 29.15 34.41
N THR A 6 -28.49 29.34 33.20
CA THR A 6 -28.59 28.29 32.19
C THR A 6 -27.20 28.06 31.60
N PHE A 7 -26.63 26.87 31.84
CA PHE A 7 -25.39 26.44 31.20
C PHE A 7 -25.74 25.92 29.80
N LEU A 8 -25.38 26.68 28.77
CA LEU A 8 -25.56 26.30 27.37
C LEU A 8 -24.36 25.42 26.98
N THR A 9 -24.53 24.11 27.04
CA THR A 9 -23.53 23.15 26.55
C THR A 9 -23.54 23.19 25.01
N ILE A 10 -22.52 23.79 24.41
CA ILE A 10 -22.25 23.68 22.98
C ILE A 10 -21.73 22.26 22.75
N ILE A 11 -22.62 21.36 22.34
CA ILE A 11 -22.26 20.06 21.79
C ILE A 11 -21.74 20.33 20.39
N SER A 12 -20.41 20.43 20.27
CA SER A 12 -19.72 20.25 18.99
C SER A 12 -19.91 18.80 18.57
N LEU A 13 -20.91 18.55 17.72
CA LEU A 13 -21.02 17.33 16.94
C LEU A 13 -19.80 17.25 16.00
N LEU A 14 -18.69 16.71 16.51
CA LEU A 14 -17.67 16.11 15.67
C LEU A 14 -18.30 14.84 15.13
N LEU A 15 -18.95 14.97 13.96
CA LEU A 15 -19.33 13.83 13.15
C LEU A 15 -18.04 13.04 12.88
N PRO A 16 -18.00 11.73 13.16
CA PRO A 16 -16.90 10.91 12.68
C PRO A 16 -16.89 11.01 11.16
N ASN A 17 -15.76 11.42 10.58
CA ASN A 17 -15.52 11.20 9.17
C ASN A 17 -15.47 9.68 8.97
N ILE A 18 -16.62 9.10 8.64
CA ILE A 18 -16.71 7.78 8.04
C ILE A 18 -16.02 7.94 6.69
N GLY A 19 -14.72 7.59 6.64
CA GLY A 19 -14.02 7.45 5.38
C GLY A 19 -14.64 6.27 4.66
N LEU A 20 -15.48 6.58 3.67
CA LEU A 20 -16.04 5.63 2.72
C LEU A 20 -14.88 4.82 2.08
N ALA A 21 -15.19 3.65 1.51
CA ALA A 21 -14.38 3.11 0.43
C ALA A 21 -14.03 4.26 -0.54
N THR A 22 -12.90 4.22 -1.24
CA THR A 22 -12.73 5.14 -2.37
C THR A 22 -13.83 4.79 -3.35
N GLU A 23 -14.96 5.48 -3.25
CA GLU A 23 -16.12 5.28 -4.09
C GLU A 23 -15.70 5.67 -5.51
N PHE A 24 -16.23 4.97 -6.50
CA PHE A 24 -16.00 5.34 -7.88
C PHE A 24 -16.38 6.81 -8.07
N ASN A 25 -15.38 7.64 -8.36
CA ASN A 25 -15.60 9.06 -8.62
C ASN A 25 -15.68 9.26 -10.14
N PRO A 26 -16.88 9.50 -10.71
CA PRO A 26 -17.01 9.67 -12.15
C PRO A 26 -16.26 10.90 -12.66
N ASN A 27 -15.93 11.87 -11.81
CA ASN A 27 -15.15 13.05 -12.18
C ASN A 27 -13.62 12.78 -12.19
N PHE A 28 -13.15 11.67 -11.64
CA PHE A 28 -11.73 11.33 -11.55
C PHE A 28 -11.52 9.80 -11.55
N ILE A 29 -11.16 9.26 -12.72
CA ILE A 29 -10.93 7.82 -12.90
C ILE A 29 -9.44 7.47 -12.80
N ILE A 30 -8.60 8.24 -13.47
CA ILE A 30 -7.15 8.00 -13.57
C ILE A 30 -6.45 9.33 -13.87
N THR A 31 -5.17 9.46 -13.52
CA THR A 31 -4.36 10.63 -13.86
C THR A 31 -3.83 10.58 -15.29
N ASP A 32 -3.56 11.76 -15.87
CA ASP A 32 -2.89 11.89 -17.18
C ASP A 32 -1.48 11.28 -17.19
N GLU A 33 -0.79 11.32 -16.07
CA GLU A 33 0.53 10.72 -15.89
C GLU A 33 0.45 9.19 -15.94
N ALA A 34 -0.46 8.59 -15.17
CA ALA A 34 -0.65 7.14 -15.16
C ALA A 34 -1.10 6.59 -16.53
N MET A 35 -1.94 7.33 -17.26
CA MET A 35 -2.37 6.99 -18.62
C MET A 35 -1.23 7.01 -19.64
N GLN A 36 -0.31 7.97 -19.53
CA GLN A 36 0.78 8.19 -20.50
C GLN A 36 2.12 7.58 -20.09
N ASN A 37 2.22 6.98 -18.90
CA ASN A 37 3.44 6.34 -18.43
C ASN A 37 3.73 5.04 -19.20
N LYS A 38 4.31 5.18 -20.40
CA LYS A 38 4.70 4.06 -21.26
C LYS A 38 5.74 3.13 -20.63
N ASP A 39 6.49 3.64 -19.65
CA ASP A 39 7.57 2.94 -18.95
C ASP A 39 7.06 2.26 -17.66
N ALA A 40 5.74 2.28 -17.41
CA ALA A 40 5.13 1.66 -16.23
C ALA A 40 5.30 0.14 -16.14
N MET A 41 5.57 -0.52 -17.27
CA MET A 41 5.93 -1.94 -17.37
C MET A 41 6.79 -2.17 -18.62
N ASN A 42 7.86 -2.96 -18.49
CA ASN A 42 8.60 -3.47 -19.66
C ASN A 42 7.98 -4.79 -20.18
N ALA A 43 8.47 -5.32 -21.30
CA ALA A 43 7.94 -6.56 -21.88
C ALA A 43 8.04 -7.79 -20.94
N THR A 44 9.06 -7.84 -20.07
CA THR A 44 9.23 -8.89 -19.05
C THR A 44 8.19 -8.75 -17.94
N ASP A 45 7.95 -7.54 -17.45
CA ASP A 45 6.93 -7.29 -16.41
C ASP A 45 5.54 -7.69 -16.91
N ILE A 46 5.21 -7.37 -18.16
CA ILE A 46 3.94 -7.74 -18.78
C ILE A 46 3.84 -9.27 -18.92
N GLN A 47 4.93 -9.93 -19.31
CA GLN A 47 4.97 -11.39 -19.40
C GLN A 47 4.71 -12.05 -18.04
N ILE A 48 5.34 -11.56 -16.98
CA ILE A 48 5.17 -12.06 -15.61
C ILE A 48 3.74 -11.83 -15.16
N PHE A 49 3.20 -10.63 -15.36
CA PHE A 49 1.83 -10.28 -15.01
C PHE A 49 0.81 -11.23 -15.67
N LEU A 50 0.97 -11.52 -16.96
CA LEU A 50 0.09 -12.48 -17.66
C LEU A 50 0.23 -13.91 -17.13
N GLN A 51 1.44 -14.31 -16.69
CA GLN A 51 1.67 -15.63 -16.08
C GLN A 51 1.01 -15.72 -14.70
N GLU A 52 1.13 -14.69 -13.87
CA GLU A 52 0.49 -14.62 -12.54
C GLU A 52 -1.03 -14.66 -12.62
N LYS A 53 -1.61 -14.14 -13.71
CA LYS A 53 -3.05 -14.21 -14.00
C LYS A 53 -3.50 -15.54 -14.60
N ASN A 54 -2.61 -16.51 -14.78
CA ASN A 54 -2.87 -17.76 -15.51
C ASN A 54 -3.48 -17.53 -16.91
N SER A 55 -3.14 -16.41 -17.55
CA SER A 55 -3.71 -16.00 -18.83
C SER A 55 -3.24 -16.90 -19.98
N TYR A 56 -4.14 -17.20 -20.91
CA TYR A 56 -3.77 -17.74 -22.23
C TYR A 56 -2.74 -16.85 -22.95
N LEU A 57 -2.84 -15.52 -22.79
CA LEU A 57 -1.94 -14.57 -23.44
C LEU A 57 -0.48 -14.72 -23.00
N SER A 58 -0.21 -15.35 -21.85
CA SER A 58 1.15 -15.61 -21.38
C SER A 58 1.96 -16.50 -22.34
N ASN A 59 1.28 -17.40 -23.06
CA ASN A 59 1.85 -18.32 -24.03
C ASN A 59 1.46 -17.99 -25.48
N PHE A 60 0.54 -17.05 -25.69
CA PHE A 60 0.07 -16.65 -27.00
C PHE A 60 1.18 -16.01 -27.84
N VAL A 61 1.27 -16.46 -29.09
CA VAL A 61 2.21 -15.95 -30.10
C VAL A 61 1.43 -15.63 -31.37
N THR A 62 1.71 -14.49 -31.97
CA THR A 62 1.08 -14.03 -33.22
C THR A 62 2.14 -13.45 -34.15
N GLU A 63 1.90 -13.54 -35.46
CA GLU A 63 2.66 -12.79 -36.45
C GLU A 63 2.49 -11.29 -36.18
N TYR A 64 3.60 -10.56 -36.20
CA TYR A 64 3.67 -9.12 -35.99
C TYR A 64 3.90 -8.38 -37.31
N ILE A 65 3.85 -7.05 -37.29
CA ILE A 65 3.93 -6.19 -38.50
C ILE A 65 5.25 -6.38 -39.27
N ASP A 66 6.31 -6.86 -38.61
CA ASP A 66 7.60 -7.20 -39.21
C ASP A 66 7.66 -8.61 -39.84
N GLY A 67 6.55 -9.35 -39.84
CA GLY A 67 6.43 -10.73 -40.33
C GLY A 67 7.01 -11.77 -39.37
N THR A 68 7.45 -11.38 -38.16
CA THR A 68 7.98 -12.30 -37.16
C THR A 68 6.95 -12.66 -36.10
N ASN A 69 7.07 -13.84 -35.53
CA ASN A 69 6.21 -14.28 -34.44
C ASN A 69 6.63 -13.63 -33.11
N ARG A 70 5.70 -12.91 -32.47
CA ARG A 70 5.91 -12.21 -31.19
C ARG A 70 4.91 -12.67 -30.14
N LYS A 71 5.34 -12.66 -28.88
CA LYS A 71 4.45 -12.90 -27.74
C LYS A 71 3.50 -11.73 -27.53
N ALA A 72 2.35 -11.98 -26.89
CA ALA A 72 1.41 -10.93 -26.50
C ALA A 72 2.09 -9.80 -25.69
N SER A 73 2.98 -10.16 -24.77
CA SER A 73 3.72 -9.19 -23.94
C SER A 73 4.57 -8.21 -24.76
N TYR A 74 5.19 -8.69 -25.85
CA TYR A 74 5.92 -7.83 -26.77
C TYR A 74 4.99 -6.87 -27.51
N VAL A 75 3.86 -7.38 -28.03
CA VAL A 75 2.88 -6.56 -28.77
C VAL A 75 2.32 -5.44 -27.89
N ILE A 76 1.98 -5.74 -26.63
CA ILE A 76 1.50 -4.75 -25.66
C ILE A 76 2.58 -3.71 -25.37
N TYR A 77 3.81 -4.15 -25.10
CA TYR A 77 4.94 -3.25 -24.82
C TYR A 77 5.25 -2.33 -26.01
N ASP A 78 5.36 -2.89 -27.22
CA ASP A 78 5.74 -2.13 -28.41
C ASP A 78 4.69 -1.07 -28.75
N SER A 79 3.40 -1.43 -28.73
CA SER A 79 2.30 -0.49 -28.93
C SER A 79 2.27 0.62 -27.88
N ALA A 80 2.49 0.28 -26.60
CA ALA A 80 2.61 1.27 -25.53
C ALA A 80 3.74 2.27 -25.79
N GLN A 81 4.93 1.77 -26.20
CA GLN A 81 6.09 2.60 -26.49
C GLN A 81 5.87 3.49 -27.72
N LYS A 82 5.34 2.93 -28.80
CA LYS A 82 5.05 3.62 -30.06
C LYS A 82 4.12 4.81 -29.88
N TYR A 83 3.08 4.67 -29.05
CA TYR A 83 2.08 5.72 -28.84
C TYR A 83 2.25 6.45 -27.52
N ASN A 84 3.32 6.22 -26.76
CA ASN A 84 3.52 6.79 -25.42
C ASN A 84 2.30 6.58 -24.49
N ILE A 85 1.71 5.39 -24.48
CA ILE A 85 0.56 5.05 -23.61
C ILE A 85 0.97 3.96 -22.65
N SER A 86 0.39 3.95 -21.46
CA SER A 86 0.72 2.98 -20.41
C SER A 86 0.36 1.54 -20.81
N PRO A 87 1.29 0.56 -20.67
CA PRO A 87 0.97 -0.85 -20.82
C PRO A 87 -0.11 -1.32 -19.85
N LYS A 88 -0.19 -0.72 -18.65
CA LYS A 88 -1.23 -1.01 -17.65
C LYS A 88 -2.63 -0.67 -18.16
N TYR A 89 -2.77 0.43 -18.90
CA TYR A 89 -4.03 0.80 -19.56
C TYR A 89 -4.43 -0.26 -20.59
N LEU A 90 -3.49 -0.72 -21.42
CA LEU A 90 -3.76 -1.74 -22.43
C LEU A 90 -4.19 -3.06 -21.80
N LEU A 91 -3.56 -3.48 -20.69
CA LEU A 91 -3.96 -4.66 -19.94
C LEU A 91 -5.39 -4.52 -19.39
N VAL A 92 -5.73 -3.39 -18.78
CA VAL A 92 -7.10 -3.12 -18.30
C VAL A 92 -8.11 -3.12 -19.45
N LYS A 93 -7.74 -2.57 -20.62
CA LYS A 93 -8.61 -2.60 -21.80
C LYS A 93 -8.84 -4.02 -22.30
N LEU A 94 -7.81 -4.83 -22.47
CA LEU A 94 -7.95 -6.23 -22.89
C LEU A 94 -8.87 -7.02 -21.94
N GLN A 95 -8.79 -6.73 -20.64
CA GLN A 95 -9.67 -7.33 -19.65
C GLN A 95 -11.10 -6.83 -19.75
N LYS A 96 -11.30 -5.52 -19.68
CA LYS A 96 -12.62 -4.89 -19.69
C LYS A 96 -13.42 -5.29 -20.94
N GLU A 97 -12.75 -5.40 -22.08
CA GLU A 97 -13.42 -5.58 -23.36
C GLU A 97 -13.65 -7.06 -23.70
N GLN A 98 -12.75 -7.98 -23.33
CA GLN A 98 -12.82 -9.39 -23.76
C GLN A 98 -12.39 -10.41 -22.68
N SER A 99 -12.20 -9.99 -21.42
CA SER A 99 -11.71 -10.82 -20.29
C SER A 99 -10.35 -11.50 -20.55
N LEU A 100 -9.60 -11.05 -21.56
CA LEU A 100 -8.46 -11.78 -22.12
C LEU A 100 -7.27 -11.95 -21.17
N VAL A 101 -7.14 -11.09 -20.16
CA VAL A 101 -6.00 -11.13 -19.23
C VAL A 101 -6.20 -12.20 -18.16
N THR A 102 -7.43 -12.61 -17.86
CA THR A 102 -7.73 -13.69 -16.89
C THR A 102 -8.27 -14.96 -17.54
N GLU A 103 -8.62 -14.91 -18.83
CA GLU A 103 -9.11 -16.05 -19.60
C GLU A 103 -7.99 -17.04 -19.96
N ASP A 104 -8.22 -18.34 -19.73
CA ASP A 104 -7.27 -19.42 -20.03
C ASP A 104 -7.57 -20.13 -21.36
N SER A 105 -8.76 -19.94 -21.92
CA SER A 105 -9.21 -20.55 -23.18
C SER A 105 -10.04 -19.59 -24.04
N PRO A 106 -9.46 -18.47 -24.53
CA PRO A 106 -10.20 -17.47 -25.28
C PRO A 106 -10.62 -17.98 -26.66
N THR A 107 -11.79 -17.53 -27.10
CA THR A 107 -12.26 -17.73 -28.47
C THR A 107 -11.45 -16.90 -29.46
N GLN A 108 -11.39 -17.32 -30.72
CA GLN A 108 -10.76 -16.52 -31.78
C GLN A 108 -11.41 -15.14 -31.92
N LYS A 109 -12.73 -15.02 -31.66
CA LYS A 109 -13.44 -13.74 -31.65
C LYS A 109 -12.86 -12.78 -30.61
N GLN A 110 -12.58 -13.27 -29.39
CA GLN A 110 -11.95 -12.45 -28.36
C GLN A 110 -10.57 -11.94 -28.82
N LEU A 111 -9.76 -12.78 -29.47
CA LEU A 111 -8.46 -12.37 -30.00
C LEU A 111 -8.57 -11.40 -31.18
N ASP A 112 -9.55 -11.61 -32.07
CA ASP A 112 -9.79 -10.80 -33.26
C ASP A 112 -10.28 -9.38 -32.92
N TRP A 113 -10.99 -9.23 -31.79
CA TRP A 113 -11.57 -7.98 -31.31
C TRP A 113 -11.16 -7.64 -29.88
N ALA A 114 -9.89 -7.94 -29.56
CA ALA A 114 -9.31 -7.93 -28.22
C ALA A 114 -9.53 -6.65 -27.39
N ALA A 115 -9.63 -5.49 -28.03
CA ALA A 115 -9.84 -4.21 -27.37
C ALA A 115 -11.20 -3.56 -27.71
N GLY A 116 -12.09 -4.29 -28.40
CA GLY A 116 -13.37 -3.79 -28.90
C GLY A 116 -13.25 -2.62 -29.89
N PHE A 117 -12.06 -2.40 -30.46
CA PHE A 117 -11.83 -1.23 -31.32
C PHE A 117 -12.60 -1.37 -32.64
N ALA A 118 -13.23 -0.27 -33.05
CA ALA A 118 -14.05 -0.11 -34.27
C ALA A 118 -15.39 -0.88 -34.29
N VAL A 119 -15.72 -1.65 -33.25
CA VAL A 119 -17.02 -2.34 -33.16
C VAL A 119 -17.94 -1.55 -32.22
N CYS A 120 -18.97 -0.94 -32.78
CA CYS A 120 -20.08 -0.35 -32.00
C CYS A 120 -21.15 -1.40 -31.67
N ASP A 121 -22.02 -1.13 -30.71
CA ASP A 121 -23.05 -2.08 -30.23
C ASP A 121 -23.96 -2.61 -31.34
N SER A 122 -24.22 -1.82 -32.37
CA SER A 122 -25.05 -2.20 -33.53
C SER A 122 -24.25 -2.55 -34.79
N CYS A 123 -22.92 -2.62 -34.70
CA CYS A 123 -22.04 -2.84 -35.83
C CYS A 123 -21.89 -4.33 -36.16
N ALA A 124 -21.96 -4.68 -37.44
CA ALA A 124 -21.65 -6.03 -37.90
C ALA A 124 -20.14 -6.26 -37.96
N MET A 125 -19.65 -7.33 -37.33
CA MET A 125 -18.22 -7.66 -37.26
C MET A 125 -17.60 -8.07 -38.60
N ASP A 126 -18.41 -8.27 -39.63
CA ASP A 126 -17.99 -8.57 -41.00
C ASP A 126 -18.03 -7.34 -41.93
N ASP A 127 -18.32 -6.14 -41.40
CA ASP A 127 -18.26 -4.90 -42.20
C ASP A 127 -16.83 -4.74 -42.79
N PRO A 128 -16.69 -4.60 -44.13
CA PRO A 128 -15.39 -4.42 -44.78
C PRO A 128 -14.55 -3.26 -44.21
N LYS A 129 -15.19 -2.22 -43.66
CA LYS A 129 -14.51 -1.02 -43.13
C LYS A 129 -13.74 -1.27 -41.85
N ILE A 130 -14.10 -2.30 -41.08
CA ILE A 130 -13.47 -2.57 -39.80
C ILE A 130 -12.49 -3.75 -39.85
N GLN A 131 -12.46 -4.49 -40.97
CA GLN A 131 -11.60 -5.68 -41.11
C GLN A 131 -10.11 -5.35 -40.99
N GLU A 132 -9.69 -4.12 -41.28
CA GLU A 132 -8.30 -3.68 -41.06
C GLU A 132 -7.89 -3.70 -39.57
N TYR A 133 -8.85 -3.59 -38.66
CA TYR A 133 -8.59 -3.62 -37.21
C TYR A 133 -8.67 -5.02 -36.61
N LYS A 134 -9.05 -6.02 -37.40
CA LYS A 134 -9.20 -7.40 -36.93
C LYS A 134 -7.84 -7.99 -36.56
N GLY A 135 -7.79 -8.71 -35.44
CA GLY A 135 -6.61 -9.44 -34.95
C GLY A 135 -5.94 -8.76 -33.75
N PHE A 136 -5.33 -9.57 -32.88
CA PHE A 136 -4.77 -9.12 -31.60
C PHE A 136 -3.80 -7.94 -31.74
N VAL A 137 -2.87 -8.01 -32.71
CA VAL A 137 -1.88 -6.94 -32.96
C VAL A 137 -2.58 -5.62 -33.31
N ASN A 138 -3.51 -5.66 -34.25
CA ASN A 138 -4.22 -4.47 -34.74
C ASN A 138 -5.10 -3.85 -33.65
N GLN A 139 -5.75 -4.69 -32.84
CA GLN A 139 -6.58 -4.24 -31.71
C GLN A 139 -5.75 -3.55 -30.62
N VAL A 140 -4.62 -4.13 -30.22
CA VAL A 140 -3.73 -3.54 -29.21
C VAL A 140 -3.08 -2.24 -29.71
N ASP A 141 -2.61 -2.22 -30.97
CA ASP A 141 -2.04 -1.01 -31.60
C ASP A 141 -3.08 0.12 -31.69
N SER A 142 -4.30 -0.21 -32.14
CA SER A 142 -5.39 0.78 -32.29
C SER A 142 -5.87 1.34 -30.95
N ALA A 143 -5.94 0.52 -29.90
CA ALA A 143 -6.31 0.97 -28.56
C ALA A 143 -5.29 1.97 -27.98
N ALA A 144 -4.00 1.76 -28.22
CA ALA A 144 -2.97 2.74 -27.86
C ALA A 144 -3.04 3.99 -28.75
N ALA A 145 -3.20 3.80 -30.07
CA ALA A 145 -3.23 4.87 -31.05
C ALA A 145 -4.37 5.86 -30.82
N VAL A 146 -5.57 5.37 -30.54
CA VAL A 146 -6.75 6.23 -30.34
C VAL A 146 -6.62 7.10 -29.09
N MET A 147 -6.09 6.53 -27.99
CA MET A 147 -5.87 7.29 -26.77
C MET A 147 -4.83 8.39 -26.99
N ARG A 148 -3.71 8.09 -27.68
CA ARG A 148 -2.73 9.10 -28.07
C ARG A 148 -3.33 10.15 -29.02
N SER A 149 -4.20 9.73 -29.94
CA SER A 149 -4.90 10.66 -30.84
C SER A 149 -5.76 11.65 -30.06
N TYR A 150 -6.39 11.26 -28.94
CA TYR A 150 -7.14 12.19 -28.10
C TYR A 150 -6.24 13.27 -27.50
N TYR A 151 -5.11 12.90 -26.88
CA TYR A 151 -4.11 13.85 -26.39
C TYR A 151 -3.64 14.84 -27.47
N ASN A 152 -3.49 14.36 -28.71
CA ASN A 152 -3.00 15.20 -29.80
C ASN A 152 -4.07 16.14 -30.38
N LYS A 153 -5.37 15.79 -30.27
CA LYS A 153 -6.44 16.45 -31.02
C LYS A 153 -7.50 17.15 -30.17
N TYR A 154 -7.55 16.94 -28.85
CA TYR A 154 -8.64 17.43 -27.98
C TYR A 154 -8.85 18.95 -28.01
N THR A 155 -7.84 19.73 -28.35
CA THR A 155 -7.94 21.19 -28.52
C THR A 155 -8.55 21.61 -29.87
N SER A 156 -8.45 20.74 -30.88
CA SER A 156 -8.87 21.00 -32.27
C SER A 156 -10.16 20.29 -32.68
N GLN A 157 -10.57 19.26 -31.95
CA GLN A 157 -11.72 18.41 -32.25
C GLN A 157 -12.75 18.49 -31.12
N SER A 158 -13.88 19.15 -31.38
CA SER A 158 -14.89 19.46 -30.35
C SER A 158 -15.64 18.24 -29.79
N TRP A 159 -15.63 17.11 -30.50
CA TRP A 159 -16.28 15.88 -30.05
C TRP A 159 -15.46 15.13 -28.98
N ILE A 160 -14.17 15.44 -28.85
CA ILE A 160 -13.31 14.87 -27.81
C ILE A 160 -13.60 15.62 -26.51
N LYS A 161 -14.00 14.89 -25.48
CA LYS A 161 -14.26 15.46 -24.16
C LYS A 161 -12.95 15.92 -23.53
N ARG A 162 -13.00 16.95 -22.66
CA ARG A 162 -11.82 17.55 -22.04
C ARG A 162 -12.06 17.93 -20.59
N ALA A 163 -10.97 18.08 -19.84
CA ALA A 163 -11.00 18.47 -18.44
C ALA A 163 -11.75 19.80 -18.22
N GLY A 164 -12.46 19.90 -17.08
CA GLY A 164 -13.15 21.10 -16.63
C GLY A 164 -14.44 21.43 -17.38
N GLN A 165 -14.88 20.59 -18.31
CA GLN A 165 -16.18 20.72 -18.98
C GLN A 165 -17.16 19.67 -18.47
N SER A 166 -18.42 20.07 -18.30
CA SER A 166 -19.48 19.16 -17.87
C SER A 166 -20.13 18.46 -19.06
N TYR A 167 -20.36 17.16 -18.92
CA TYR A 167 -21.02 16.30 -19.90
C TYR A 167 -22.13 15.51 -19.23
N THR A 168 -23.25 15.30 -19.93
CA THR A 168 -24.27 14.34 -19.50
C THR A 168 -23.85 12.94 -19.92
N ILE A 169 -23.68 12.04 -18.95
CA ILE A 169 -23.32 10.62 -19.11
C ILE A 169 -24.29 9.81 -18.27
N ASP A 170 -25.04 8.90 -18.88
CA ASP A 170 -26.09 8.10 -18.22
C ASP A 170 -26.99 8.95 -17.29
N ASP A 171 -27.52 10.06 -17.84
CA ASP A 171 -28.36 11.05 -17.15
C ASP A 171 -27.72 11.79 -15.95
N GLU A 172 -26.42 11.58 -15.68
CA GLU A 172 -25.65 12.31 -14.67
C GLU A 172 -24.70 13.34 -15.27
N ILE A 173 -24.45 14.42 -14.53
CA ILE A 173 -23.48 15.44 -14.93
C ILE A 173 -22.09 15.06 -14.43
N VAL A 174 -21.21 14.71 -15.38
CA VAL A 174 -19.80 14.43 -15.11
C VAL A 174 -18.94 15.60 -15.57
N THR A 175 -18.08 16.11 -14.69
CA THR A 175 -17.09 17.14 -14.97
C THR A 175 -15.69 16.57 -14.74
N PRO A 176 -15.06 15.95 -15.75
CA PRO A 176 -13.74 15.34 -15.61
C PRO A 176 -12.71 16.37 -15.12
N VAL A 177 -11.97 16.04 -14.07
CA VAL A 177 -10.95 16.96 -13.52
C VAL A 177 -9.65 16.95 -14.32
N ASN A 178 -9.45 15.93 -15.18
CA ASN A 178 -8.26 15.78 -16.01
C ASN A 178 -8.61 15.19 -17.39
N ASN A 179 -7.65 15.20 -18.33
CA ASN A 179 -7.93 14.81 -19.72
C ASN A 179 -8.06 13.29 -19.88
N ALA A 180 -7.27 12.50 -19.16
CA ALA A 180 -7.38 11.03 -19.18
C ALA A 180 -8.79 10.56 -18.83
N THR A 181 -9.37 11.09 -17.76
CA THR A 181 -10.76 10.82 -17.35
C THR A 181 -11.74 11.23 -18.46
N ALA A 182 -11.55 12.42 -19.05
CA ALA A 182 -12.40 12.88 -20.15
C ALA A 182 -12.29 11.98 -21.40
N PHE A 183 -11.09 11.48 -21.70
CA PHE A 183 -10.83 10.61 -22.85
C PHE A 183 -11.41 9.21 -22.67
N LEU A 184 -11.42 8.69 -21.44
CA LEU A 184 -12.15 7.47 -21.12
C LEU A 184 -13.66 7.63 -21.42
N TYR A 185 -14.29 8.75 -21.05
CA TYR A 185 -15.67 9.06 -21.45
C TYR A 185 -15.84 9.43 -22.93
N THR A 186 -14.76 9.77 -23.63
CA THR A 186 -14.79 9.95 -25.10
C THR A 186 -14.87 8.59 -25.77
N TYR A 187 -14.15 7.60 -25.26
CA TYR A 187 -14.14 6.24 -25.78
C TYR A 187 -15.37 5.42 -25.34
N THR A 188 -15.72 5.46 -24.05
CA THR A 188 -16.84 4.75 -23.43
C THR A 188 -17.76 5.78 -22.77
N PRO A 189 -18.82 6.26 -23.43
CA PRO A 189 -19.70 7.30 -22.91
C PRO A 189 -20.74 6.76 -21.89
N HIS A 190 -20.30 5.90 -20.96
CA HIS A 190 -21.14 5.26 -19.94
C HIS A 190 -20.42 5.23 -18.57
N LEU A 191 -21.14 5.50 -17.49
CA LEU A 191 -20.63 5.42 -16.11
C LEU A 191 -20.17 4.02 -15.78
N HIS A 192 -21.02 3.01 -16.00
CA HIS A 192 -20.72 1.63 -15.62
C HIS A 192 -19.47 1.07 -16.31
N GLY A 193 -19.28 1.37 -17.59
CA GLY A 193 -18.07 0.97 -18.31
C GLY A 193 -16.80 1.60 -17.73
N ASN A 194 -16.89 2.85 -17.26
CA ASN A 194 -15.77 3.56 -16.65
C ASN A 194 -15.52 3.12 -15.19
N GLU A 195 -16.57 2.78 -14.46
CA GLU A 195 -16.48 2.11 -13.16
C GLU A 195 -15.76 0.77 -13.29
N ASN A 196 -16.10 -0.06 -14.28
CA ASN A 196 -15.40 -1.31 -14.54
C ASN A 196 -13.90 -1.09 -14.85
N PHE A 197 -13.56 -0.06 -15.65
CA PHE A 197 -12.16 0.31 -15.87
C PHE A 197 -11.46 0.67 -14.56
N TRP A 198 -12.08 1.56 -13.77
CA TRP A 198 -11.54 2.02 -12.50
C TRP A 198 -11.33 0.84 -11.55
N THR A 199 -12.31 -0.03 -11.38
CA THR A 199 -12.22 -1.19 -10.48
C THR A 199 -11.08 -2.13 -10.89
N ILE A 200 -10.94 -2.45 -12.18
CA ILE A 200 -9.83 -3.30 -12.68
C ILE A 200 -8.48 -2.61 -12.46
N TRP A 201 -8.37 -1.31 -12.78
CA TRP A 201 -7.14 -0.54 -12.58
C TRP A 201 -6.71 -0.55 -11.11
N GLN A 202 -7.64 -0.25 -10.22
CA GLN A 202 -7.42 -0.23 -8.79
C GLN A 202 -7.02 -1.61 -8.27
N ALA A 203 -7.74 -2.66 -8.68
CA ALA A 203 -7.46 -4.05 -8.32
C ALA A 203 -6.07 -4.53 -8.73
N TRP A 204 -5.55 -4.06 -9.86
CA TRP A 204 -4.28 -4.57 -10.40
C TRP A 204 -3.08 -3.68 -10.09
N PHE A 205 -3.29 -2.37 -9.95
CA PHE A 205 -2.19 -1.42 -9.99
C PHE A 205 -2.16 -0.45 -8.82
N GLU A 206 -3.12 -0.47 -7.91
CA GLU A 206 -3.21 0.46 -6.75
C GLU A 206 -3.11 -0.27 -5.40
N GLN A 207 -2.46 -1.44 -5.37
CA GLN A 207 -2.12 -2.13 -4.14
C GLN A 207 -1.09 -1.31 -3.33
N SER A 208 -1.47 -0.89 -2.12
CA SER A 208 -0.54 -0.28 -1.15
C SER A 208 -0.33 -1.24 0.03
N TYR A 209 0.90 -1.31 0.52
CA TYR A 209 1.24 -2.08 1.72
C TYR A 209 1.27 -1.12 2.91
N PRO A 210 0.72 -1.52 4.07
CA PRO A 210 0.73 -0.66 5.25
C PRO A 210 2.13 -0.30 5.71
N ASP A 211 2.25 0.83 6.40
CA ASP A 211 3.47 1.16 7.13
C ASP A 211 3.82 0.05 8.13
N GLY A 212 5.12 -0.25 8.25
CA GLY A 212 5.63 -1.35 9.07
C GLY A 212 5.74 -2.69 8.32
N THR A 213 5.29 -2.76 7.07
CA THR A 213 5.42 -3.99 6.26
C THR A 213 6.89 -4.28 5.93
N LEU A 214 7.33 -5.50 6.21
CA LEU A 214 8.64 -6.02 5.78
C LEU A 214 8.45 -6.84 4.51
N ALA A 215 9.06 -6.41 3.41
CA ALA A 215 8.84 -7.00 2.10
C ALA A 215 10.14 -7.40 1.41
N LYS A 216 10.08 -8.48 0.65
CA LYS A 216 11.10 -8.86 -0.35
C LYS A 216 10.42 -9.24 -1.66
N THR A 217 11.20 -9.38 -2.73
CA THR A 217 10.72 -9.94 -4.00
C THR A 217 11.11 -11.41 -4.12
N SER A 218 10.51 -12.13 -5.08
CA SER A 218 10.83 -13.54 -5.33
C SER A 218 12.21 -13.75 -5.96
N ASP A 219 12.74 -12.73 -6.63
CA ASP A 219 14.00 -12.73 -7.37
C ASP A 219 15.18 -12.10 -6.60
N SER A 220 14.94 -11.53 -5.41
CA SER A 220 15.96 -10.88 -4.59
C SER A 220 15.90 -11.31 -3.13
N SER A 221 17.07 -11.41 -2.50
CA SER A 221 17.20 -11.59 -1.05
C SER A 221 17.14 -10.27 -0.27
N ASP A 222 17.09 -9.12 -0.96
CA ASP A 222 17.00 -7.82 -0.31
C ASP A 222 15.64 -7.68 0.41
N ILE A 223 15.70 -7.20 1.65
CA ILE A 223 14.53 -6.96 2.49
C ILE A 223 14.35 -5.46 2.64
N TYR A 224 13.12 -4.99 2.53
CA TYR A 224 12.73 -3.60 2.63
C TYR A 224 11.70 -3.42 3.73
N LEU A 225 11.82 -2.34 4.50
CA LEU A 225 10.72 -1.79 5.29
C LEU A 225 9.92 -0.84 4.40
N ILE A 226 8.60 -1.00 4.36
CA ILE A 226 7.68 -0.04 3.76
C ILE A 226 7.19 0.89 4.86
N GLN A 227 7.44 2.19 4.67
CA GLN A 227 7.12 3.22 5.67
C GLN A 227 7.04 4.59 5.00
N ASP A 228 6.02 5.38 5.32
CA ASP A 228 5.83 6.75 4.84
C ASP A 228 5.85 6.84 3.30
N GLY A 229 5.29 5.83 2.62
CA GLY A 229 5.30 5.72 1.16
C GLY A 229 6.65 5.39 0.52
N LYS A 230 7.67 5.06 1.34
CA LYS A 230 9.02 4.71 0.89
C LYS A 230 9.32 3.24 1.14
N LYS A 231 10.21 2.68 0.33
CA LYS A 231 10.93 1.44 0.63
C LYS A 231 12.30 1.76 1.18
N ARG A 232 12.63 1.23 2.35
CA ARG A 232 13.94 1.41 3.01
C ARG A 232 14.63 0.05 3.07
N LYS A 233 15.71 -0.11 2.32
CA LYS A 233 16.45 -1.38 2.30
C LYS A 233 17.09 -1.65 3.67
N ILE A 234 16.97 -2.87 4.17
CA ILE A 234 17.67 -3.33 5.38
C ILE A 234 19.04 -3.84 4.95
N ALA A 235 20.09 -3.13 5.34
CA ALA A 235 21.42 -3.33 4.76
C ALA A 235 22.12 -4.61 5.26
N ASN A 236 21.78 -5.09 6.46
CA ASN A 236 22.44 -6.24 7.07
C ASN A 236 21.54 -6.98 8.08
N MET A 237 21.94 -8.22 8.40
CA MET A 237 21.21 -9.11 9.30
C MET A 237 21.09 -8.55 10.73
N THR A 238 22.12 -7.88 11.24
CA THR A 238 22.10 -7.32 12.60
C THR A 238 21.05 -6.21 12.72
N SER A 239 20.95 -5.32 11.74
CA SER A 239 19.89 -4.32 11.66
C SER A 239 18.50 -4.94 11.55
N LEU A 240 18.36 -6.06 10.84
CA LEU A 240 17.09 -6.78 10.73
C LEU A 240 16.66 -7.36 12.09
N VAL A 241 17.47 -8.22 12.70
CA VAL A 241 17.07 -9.00 13.90
C VAL A 241 16.94 -8.15 15.15
N THR A 242 17.64 -7.01 15.24
CA THR A 242 17.52 -6.12 16.41
C THR A 242 16.30 -5.19 16.35
N ARG A 243 15.68 -5.05 15.17
CA ARG A 243 14.56 -4.11 14.93
C ARG A 243 13.25 -4.81 14.63
N PHE A 244 13.29 -5.97 13.99
CA PHE A 244 12.14 -6.57 13.34
C PHE A 244 12.04 -8.08 13.57
N ASP A 245 10.82 -8.60 13.50
CA ASP A 245 10.56 -10.05 13.48
C ASP A 245 10.62 -10.53 12.02
N GLN A 246 11.57 -11.41 11.73
CA GLN A 246 11.79 -11.96 10.39
C GLN A 246 10.62 -12.81 9.89
N ASN A 247 9.81 -13.36 10.80
CA ASN A 247 8.65 -14.15 10.41
C ASN A 247 7.59 -13.29 9.71
N LEU A 248 7.60 -11.97 9.93
CA LEU A 248 6.69 -11.02 9.30
C LEU A 248 7.12 -10.61 7.88
N ILE A 249 8.26 -11.08 7.38
CA ILE A 249 8.70 -10.77 6.02
C ILE A 249 7.77 -11.43 5.00
N ILE A 250 7.08 -10.61 4.20
CA ILE A 250 6.23 -11.05 3.10
C ILE A 250 6.98 -11.00 1.77
N THR A 251 6.52 -11.79 0.79
CA THR A 251 7.01 -11.72 -0.59
C THR A 251 6.01 -10.96 -1.44
N ILE A 252 6.44 -9.92 -2.15
CA ILE A 252 5.59 -9.06 -2.98
C ILE A 252 6.15 -8.97 -4.40
N PRO A 253 5.31 -8.69 -5.41
CA PRO A 253 5.79 -8.49 -6.78
C PRO A 253 6.79 -7.32 -6.86
N ALA A 254 7.81 -7.45 -7.73
CA ALA A 254 8.79 -6.39 -7.93
C ALA A 254 8.15 -5.06 -8.38
N SER A 255 7.07 -5.14 -9.17
CA SER A 255 6.28 -3.99 -9.60
C SER A 255 5.72 -3.17 -8.44
N GLU A 256 5.37 -3.81 -7.32
CA GLU A 256 4.87 -3.11 -6.12
C GLU A 256 5.97 -2.31 -5.44
N LEU A 257 7.17 -2.89 -5.29
CA LEU A 257 8.32 -2.14 -4.76
C LEU A 257 8.73 -0.99 -5.68
N THR A 258 8.59 -1.11 -7.00
CA THR A 258 8.96 -0.01 -7.92
C THR A 258 8.07 1.23 -7.81
N LYS A 259 6.85 1.10 -7.25
CA LYS A 259 5.95 2.23 -7.01
C LYS A 259 6.43 3.12 -5.86
N LEU A 260 7.17 2.55 -4.91
CA LEU A 260 7.62 3.24 -3.71
C LEU A 260 8.90 4.03 -3.97
N GLU A 261 8.94 5.26 -3.45
CA GLU A 261 10.17 6.04 -3.39
C GLU A 261 11.25 5.29 -2.61
N THR A 262 12.50 5.43 -3.01
CA THR A 262 13.61 4.82 -2.27
C THR A 262 13.98 5.72 -1.09
N GLY A 263 13.81 5.21 0.14
CA GLY A 263 14.27 5.86 1.36
C GLY A 263 15.68 5.42 1.75
N SER A 264 16.25 6.03 2.79
CA SER A 264 17.59 5.65 3.25
C SER A 264 17.60 4.25 3.84
N GLU A 265 18.72 3.56 3.64
CA GLU A 265 18.90 2.20 4.14
C GLU A 265 18.93 2.14 5.67
N ILE A 266 18.36 1.08 6.22
CA ILE A 266 18.44 0.73 7.64
C ILE A 266 19.70 -0.12 7.84
N LYS A 267 20.76 0.54 8.30
CA LYS A 267 22.11 -0.04 8.38
C LYS A 267 22.69 -0.18 9.79
N LEU A 268 22.08 0.49 10.78
CA LEU A 268 22.52 0.46 12.17
C LEU A 268 21.57 -0.42 13.01
N PRO A 269 22.07 -1.19 13.98
CA PRO A 269 21.22 -2.00 14.83
C PRO A 269 20.37 -1.14 15.77
N ASN A 270 19.30 -1.71 16.32
CA ASN A 270 18.56 -1.05 17.39
C ASN A 270 19.39 -1.00 18.67
N TYR A 271 19.20 0.03 19.49
CA TYR A 271 19.97 0.27 20.72
C TYR A 271 21.48 0.40 20.54
N ALA A 272 21.97 0.59 19.31
CA ALA A 272 23.35 1.01 19.08
C ALA A 272 23.62 2.38 19.69
N ILE A 273 24.81 2.52 20.25
CA ILE A 273 25.36 3.83 20.58
C ILE A 273 26.23 4.26 19.43
N VAL A 274 25.99 5.47 18.96
CA VAL A 274 26.68 6.02 17.81
C VAL A 274 27.38 7.32 18.17
N ASN A 275 28.55 7.55 17.59
CA ASN A 275 29.31 8.78 17.70
C ASN A 275 29.27 9.51 16.36
N ALA A 276 28.60 10.66 16.34
CA ALA A 276 28.52 11.56 15.20
C ALA A 276 29.22 12.88 15.53
N PRO A 277 29.56 13.73 14.52
CA PRO A 277 30.14 15.05 14.78
C PRO A 277 29.33 15.92 15.76
N SER A 278 28.01 15.78 15.79
CA SER A 278 27.10 16.48 16.70
C SER A 278 27.00 15.90 18.12
N GLY A 279 27.59 14.72 18.37
CA GLY A 279 27.68 14.09 19.69
C GLY A 279 27.35 12.59 19.69
N TYR A 280 27.15 12.06 20.88
CA TYR A 280 26.81 10.66 21.12
C TYR A 280 25.29 10.48 21.16
N TYR A 281 24.79 9.42 20.53
CA TYR A 281 23.36 9.11 20.48
C TYR A 281 23.11 7.63 20.78
N LEU A 282 22.00 7.34 21.45
CA LEU A 282 21.40 6.00 21.47
C LEU A 282 20.35 5.93 20.35
N LEU A 283 20.45 4.93 19.50
CA LEU A 283 19.40 4.63 18.51
C LEU A 283 18.30 3.82 19.17
N ASP A 284 17.06 4.26 19.04
CA ASP A 284 15.90 3.69 19.70
C ASP A 284 14.77 3.63 18.68
N TYR A 285 14.78 2.54 17.90
CA TYR A 285 14.01 2.36 16.68
C TYR A 285 14.20 3.52 15.71
N GLU A 286 13.17 4.31 15.43
CA GLU A 286 13.20 5.46 14.52
C GLU A 286 13.74 6.73 15.19
N TYR A 287 14.11 6.68 16.47
CA TYR A 287 14.61 7.83 17.20
C TYR A 287 16.12 7.77 17.42
N LYS A 288 16.77 8.94 17.41
CA LYS A 288 18.10 9.15 17.97
C LYS A 288 17.98 9.99 19.23
N ARG A 289 18.47 9.45 20.34
CA ARG A 289 18.42 10.10 21.66
C ARG A 289 19.81 10.57 22.03
N LYS A 290 20.01 11.89 22.13
CA LYS A 290 21.32 12.47 22.40
C LYS A 290 21.71 12.25 23.85
N PHE A 291 22.93 11.78 24.13
CA PHE A 291 23.47 11.79 25.48
C PHE A 291 23.94 13.21 25.84
N ASP A 292 23.61 13.68 27.04
CA ASP A 292 24.05 15.01 27.53
C ASP A 292 25.58 15.15 27.53
N SER A 293 26.29 14.04 27.79
CA SER A 293 27.75 13.97 27.69
C SER A 293 28.22 12.52 27.58
N TYR A 294 29.49 12.34 27.20
CA TYR A 294 30.13 11.03 27.19
C TYR A 294 30.25 10.40 28.60
N GLU A 295 30.25 11.21 29.68
CA GLU A 295 30.20 10.68 31.05
C GLU A 295 28.88 9.95 31.35
N VAL A 296 27.77 10.36 30.72
CA VAL A 296 26.50 9.63 30.82
C VAL A 296 26.61 8.25 30.17
N VAL A 297 27.26 8.16 29.00
CA VAL A 297 27.50 6.89 28.30
C VAL A 297 28.27 5.91 29.20
N LYS A 298 29.35 6.38 29.84
CA LYS A 298 30.14 5.57 30.78
C LYS A 298 29.33 5.12 32.00
N LYS A 299 28.56 6.02 32.60
CA LYS A 299 27.83 5.72 33.85
C LYS A 299 26.73 4.68 33.65
N ILE A 300 26.08 4.67 32.48
CA ILE A 300 25.07 3.65 32.15
C ILE A 300 25.71 2.26 31.94
N GLY A 301 27.04 2.20 31.77
CA GLY A 301 27.80 0.96 31.77
C GLY A 301 28.08 0.40 30.38
N TYR A 302 27.94 1.21 29.34
CA TYR A 302 28.28 0.80 27.98
C TYR A 302 29.78 0.71 27.78
N ASN A 303 30.21 -0.31 27.01
CA ASN A 303 31.61 -0.47 26.67
C ASN A 303 31.98 0.54 25.56
N PRO A 304 33.05 1.35 25.71
CA PRO A 304 33.51 2.25 24.65
C PRO A 304 33.71 1.58 23.28
N ASP A 305 34.08 0.30 23.25
CA ASP A 305 34.28 -0.47 22.02
C ASP A 305 32.96 -0.80 21.29
N GLU A 306 31.81 -0.62 21.95
CA GLU A 306 30.47 -0.80 21.36
C GLU A 306 29.97 0.45 20.63
N VAL A 307 30.69 1.58 20.74
CA VAL A 307 30.32 2.85 20.11
C VAL A 307 30.68 2.82 18.63
N ILE A 308 29.68 3.01 17.78
CA ILE A 308 29.84 2.99 16.32
C ILE A 308 30.03 4.43 15.81
N ASP A 309 31.16 4.71 15.16
CA ASP A 309 31.37 6.00 14.49
C ASP A 309 30.49 6.11 13.23
N VAL A 310 29.76 7.20 13.12
CA VAL A 310 28.83 7.47 12.01
C VAL A 310 28.91 8.92 11.53
N THR A 311 28.37 9.18 10.34
CA THR A 311 28.22 10.52 9.77
C THR A 311 26.86 11.13 10.12
N GLU A 312 26.70 12.45 9.96
CA GLU A 312 25.39 13.09 10.14
C GLU A 312 24.33 12.57 9.16
N SER A 313 24.73 12.19 7.94
CA SER A 313 23.83 11.59 6.96
C SER A 313 23.34 10.20 7.35
N ASP A 314 24.09 9.47 8.18
CA ASP A 314 23.62 8.17 8.69
C ASP A 314 22.49 8.33 9.70
N LEU A 315 22.31 9.55 10.24
CA LEU A 315 21.34 9.90 11.26
C LEU A 315 20.22 10.82 10.76
N SER A 316 20.16 11.14 9.46
CA SER A 316 19.20 12.12 8.92
C SER A 316 17.75 11.68 9.06
N ASP A 317 17.50 10.38 8.95
CA ASP A 317 16.16 9.80 8.91
C ASP A 317 15.65 9.41 10.31
N TYR A 318 16.52 9.50 11.32
CA TYR A 318 16.12 9.28 12.71
C TYR A 318 15.55 10.56 13.31
N SER A 319 14.33 10.45 13.83
CA SER A 319 13.67 11.52 14.58
C SER A 319 14.42 11.83 15.88
N LEU A 320 14.49 13.09 16.27
CA LEU A 320 15.12 13.46 17.54
C LEU A 320 14.23 13.01 18.71
N GLY A 321 14.76 12.16 19.58
CA GLY A 321 14.12 11.75 20.83
C GLY A 321 14.58 12.57 22.03
N GLU A 322 13.96 12.32 23.19
CA GLU A 322 14.35 12.94 24.46
C GLU A 322 15.82 12.64 24.80
N PRO A 323 16.60 13.66 25.23
CA PRO A 323 18.00 13.49 25.58
C PRO A 323 18.16 12.60 26.82
N ILE A 324 19.28 11.92 26.89
CA ILE A 324 19.63 10.99 27.98
C ILE A 324 20.54 11.71 28.97
N SER A 325 20.03 11.89 30.18
CA SER A 325 20.72 12.57 31.27
C SER A 325 21.40 11.58 32.23
N LEU A 326 22.33 12.10 33.06
CA LEU A 326 23.12 11.29 34.00
C LEU A 326 22.29 10.53 35.04
N ASN A 327 21.06 10.96 35.30
CA ASN A 327 20.17 10.40 36.32
C ASN A 327 18.96 9.71 35.69
N GLU A 328 18.96 9.49 34.38
CA GLU A 328 17.87 8.75 33.74
C GLU A 328 18.00 7.26 34.01
N ASP A 329 16.97 6.69 34.63
CA ASP A 329 16.82 5.24 34.80
C ASP A 329 15.99 4.64 33.66
N ASN A 330 16.07 3.32 33.46
CA ASN A 330 15.27 2.60 32.47
C ASN A 330 15.43 3.14 31.02
N VAL A 331 16.67 3.43 30.61
CA VAL A 331 16.97 4.05 29.31
C VAL A 331 16.44 3.23 28.12
N THR A 332 16.65 1.91 28.14
CA THR A 332 16.12 0.94 27.14
C THR A 332 14.72 0.44 27.48
N GLY A 333 14.23 0.81 28.66
CA GLY A 333 12.95 0.42 29.22
C GLY A 333 12.89 -1.01 29.78
N LYS A 334 11.82 -1.29 30.51
CA LYS A 334 11.53 -2.59 31.12
C LYS A 334 10.02 -2.79 31.29
N ILE A 335 9.59 -4.03 31.53
CA ILE A 335 8.18 -4.34 31.80
C ILE A 335 8.02 -4.71 33.26
N LEU A 336 7.17 -3.97 33.97
CA LEU A 336 6.78 -4.27 35.34
C LEU A 336 5.36 -4.81 35.40
N LYS A 337 5.13 -5.77 36.28
CA LYS A 337 3.82 -6.34 36.61
C LYS A 337 3.50 -6.08 38.07
N LEU A 338 2.39 -5.40 38.34
CA LEU A 338 1.95 -5.13 39.70
C LEU A 338 1.54 -6.43 40.40
N LYS A 339 2.10 -6.70 41.57
CA LYS A 339 1.75 -7.90 42.36
C LYS A 339 0.30 -7.90 42.83
N VAL A 340 -0.27 -6.73 43.09
CA VAL A 340 -1.60 -6.59 43.70
C VAL A 340 -2.74 -6.99 42.77
N ASN A 341 -2.62 -6.72 41.47
CA ASN A 341 -3.71 -6.93 40.49
C ASN A 341 -3.23 -7.57 39.17
N GLY A 342 -1.92 -7.77 39.00
CA GLY A 342 -1.33 -8.37 37.80
C GLY A 342 -1.27 -7.45 36.59
N GLU A 343 -1.62 -6.16 36.72
CA GLU A 343 -1.51 -5.19 35.63
C GLU A 343 -0.06 -4.99 35.20
N MET A 344 0.16 -4.84 33.90
CA MET A 344 1.50 -4.67 33.33
C MET A 344 1.69 -3.26 32.80
N TYR A 345 2.92 -2.78 32.92
CA TYR A 345 3.33 -1.46 32.49
C TYR A 345 4.70 -1.53 31.83
N TYR A 346 4.85 -0.88 30.69
CA TYR A 346 6.16 -0.59 30.12
C TYR A 346 6.69 0.69 30.76
N ILE A 347 7.91 0.67 31.25
CA ILE A 347 8.57 1.83 31.87
C ILE A 347 9.75 2.21 31.02
N LYS A 348 9.88 3.50 30.70
CA LYS A 348 11.01 4.06 29.97
C LYS A 348 11.31 5.46 30.47
N GLY A 349 12.54 5.70 30.91
CA GLY A 349 12.88 6.93 31.61
C GLY A 349 12.00 7.11 32.86
N ASN A 350 11.40 8.29 32.99
CA ASN A 350 10.44 8.63 34.04
C ASN A 350 8.97 8.43 33.65
N LYS A 351 8.69 7.72 32.55
CA LYS A 351 7.33 7.49 32.05
C LYS A 351 6.95 6.03 32.20
N TYR A 352 5.66 5.76 32.44
CA TYR A 352 5.11 4.43 32.40
C TYR A 352 3.82 4.37 31.57
N TYR A 353 3.69 3.29 30.79
CA TYR A 353 2.66 3.10 29.80
C TYR A 353 1.88 1.82 30.13
N PRO A 354 0.56 1.88 30.30
CA PRO A 354 -0.24 0.68 30.49
C PRO A 354 -0.07 -0.33 29.35
N ILE A 355 0.09 -1.60 29.68
CA ILE A 355 0.03 -2.72 28.75
C ILE A 355 -1.28 -3.46 28.99
N ILE A 356 -2.27 -3.17 28.14
CA ILE A 356 -3.66 -3.65 28.29
C ILE A 356 -3.85 -5.13 27.94
N ASP A 357 -2.88 -5.74 27.26
CA ASP A 357 -2.83 -7.18 26.97
C ASP A 357 -1.38 -7.69 27.02
N LYS A 358 -1.14 -8.84 27.66
CA LYS A 358 0.19 -9.47 27.70
C LYS A 358 0.79 -9.73 26.30
N ASN A 359 -0.05 -9.94 25.30
CA ASN A 359 0.40 -10.19 23.94
C ASN A 359 0.86 -8.91 23.24
N ILE A 360 0.40 -7.72 23.68
CA ILE A 360 0.97 -6.43 23.22
C ILE A 360 2.42 -6.28 23.66
N ALA A 361 2.77 -6.75 24.87
CA ALA A 361 4.17 -6.80 25.30
C ALA A 361 5.02 -7.67 24.37
N LYS A 362 4.54 -8.85 23.98
CA LYS A 362 5.26 -9.75 23.06
C LYS A 362 5.46 -9.13 21.67
N ILE A 363 4.45 -8.41 21.17
CA ILE A 363 4.51 -7.73 19.87
C ILE A 363 5.60 -6.65 19.87
N ASN A 364 5.59 -5.80 20.90
CA ASN A 364 6.43 -4.60 20.95
C ASN A 364 7.83 -4.88 21.51
N PHE A 365 7.92 -5.77 22.49
CA PHE A 365 9.10 -5.98 23.33
C PHE A 365 9.38 -7.48 23.55
N PRO A 366 9.60 -8.26 22.48
CA PRO A 366 9.74 -9.72 22.56
C PRO A 366 10.89 -10.16 23.49
N ASP A 367 11.93 -9.34 23.62
CA ASP A 367 13.13 -9.66 24.39
C ASP A 367 13.11 -9.14 25.84
N LEU A 368 12.12 -8.33 26.22
CA LEU A 368 12.05 -7.79 27.59
C LEU A 368 11.41 -8.80 28.54
N THR A 369 12.06 -8.99 29.68
CA THR A 369 11.53 -9.79 30.79
C THR A 369 10.49 -9.00 31.58
N ILE A 370 9.51 -9.73 32.13
CA ILE A 370 8.49 -9.16 33.02
C ILE A 370 8.97 -9.32 34.47
N GLU A 371 9.13 -8.20 35.17
CA GLU A 371 9.52 -8.16 36.58
C GLU A 371 8.30 -7.83 37.46
N ASP A 372 8.20 -8.42 38.65
CA ASP A 372 7.16 -8.07 39.61
C ASP A 372 7.49 -6.76 40.34
N ALA A 373 6.47 -5.92 40.57
CA ALA A 373 6.63 -4.59 41.16
C ALA A 373 5.54 -4.27 42.20
N GLU A 374 5.91 -3.40 43.14
CA GLU A 374 4.98 -2.79 44.10
C GLU A 374 4.44 -1.45 43.58
N VAL A 375 3.26 -1.03 44.06
CA VAL A 375 2.64 0.25 43.64
C VAL A 375 3.53 1.46 43.92
N SER A 376 4.37 1.41 44.97
CA SER A 376 5.29 2.48 45.34
C SER A 376 6.33 2.81 44.27
N GLU A 377 6.70 1.85 43.41
CA GLU A 377 7.68 2.04 42.33
C GLU A 377 7.18 3.01 41.25
N PHE A 378 5.86 3.23 41.16
CA PHE A 378 5.24 4.13 40.20
C PHE A 378 5.07 5.56 40.74
N SER A 379 5.36 5.81 42.02
CA SER A 379 5.06 7.08 42.70
C SER A 379 5.79 8.30 42.11
N THR A 380 6.94 8.09 41.47
CA THR A 380 7.76 9.13 40.83
C THR A 380 7.65 9.12 39.31
N LEU A 381 6.84 8.22 38.73
CA LEU A 381 6.72 8.05 37.30
C LEU A 381 5.47 8.75 36.74
N ASN A 382 5.58 9.24 35.52
CA ASN A 382 4.50 9.91 34.80
C ASN A 382 3.71 8.90 33.97
N ARG A 383 2.41 8.80 34.23
CA ARG A 383 1.53 7.92 33.46
C ARG A 383 1.32 8.46 32.06
N MET A 384 1.46 7.58 31.07
CA MET A 384 1.22 7.84 29.66
C MET A 384 0.04 7.02 29.14
N ASP A 385 -0.32 7.26 27.87
CA ASP A 385 -1.30 6.44 27.17
C ASP A 385 -0.82 4.99 27.02
N PRO A 386 -1.74 4.02 26.87
CA PRO A 386 -1.38 2.62 26.70
C PRO A 386 -0.46 2.38 25.49
N ILE A 387 0.44 1.40 25.60
CA ILE A 387 1.17 0.88 24.44
C ILE A 387 0.17 0.15 23.53
N LEU A 388 0.18 0.51 22.25
CA LEU A 388 -0.55 -0.21 21.21
C LEU A 388 0.40 -1.20 20.50
N PRO A 389 -0.11 -2.22 19.81
CA PRO A 389 0.69 -3.02 18.89
C PRO A 389 1.48 -2.13 17.90
N LYS A 390 2.74 -2.46 17.62
CA LYS A 390 3.56 -1.77 16.61
C LYS A 390 3.02 -1.99 15.19
N ASP A 391 3.37 -1.06 14.31
CA ASP A 391 3.03 -1.13 12.89
C ASP A 391 3.57 -2.40 12.21
N GLY A 392 2.82 -2.91 11.25
CA GLY A 392 3.07 -4.20 10.59
C GLY A 392 2.66 -5.43 11.41
N ALA A 393 2.28 -5.29 12.68
CA ALA A 393 1.80 -6.42 13.48
C ALA A 393 0.44 -6.92 12.97
N ILE A 394 0.30 -8.25 12.89
CA ILE A 394 -0.95 -8.92 12.52
C ILE A 394 -1.66 -9.40 13.78
N ILE A 395 -2.88 -8.92 14.01
CA ILE A 395 -3.64 -9.21 15.22
C ILE A 395 -5.02 -9.80 14.92
N GLY A 396 -5.48 -10.68 15.80
CA GLY A 396 -6.87 -11.12 15.90
C GLY A 396 -7.48 -10.64 17.21
N ILE A 397 -8.80 -10.52 17.27
CA ILE A 397 -9.52 -10.18 18.52
C ILE A 397 -10.32 -11.40 18.97
N GLU A 398 -10.10 -11.88 20.18
CA GLU A 398 -10.83 -13.02 20.74
C GLU A 398 -12.35 -12.77 20.71
N GLY A 399 -13.09 -13.74 20.17
CA GLY A 399 -14.55 -13.61 19.99
C GLY A 399 -14.97 -12.84 18.73
N SER A 400 -14.03 -12.32 17.95
CA SER A 400 -14.27 -11.72 16.63
C SER A 400 -13.73 -12.62 15.52
N PRO A 401 -14.42 -12.74 14.37
CA PRO A 401 -13.88 -13.45 13.21
C PRO A 401 -12.86 -12.61 12.40
N TYR A 402 -12.68 -11.33 12.75
CA TYR A 402 -11.91 -10.38 11.96
C TYR A 402 -10.42 -10.38 12.32
N ILE A 403 -9.58 -10.27 11.29
CA ILE A 403 -8.12 -10.13 11.40
C ILE A 403 -7.71 -8.74 10.95
N TYR A 404 -6.68 -8.18 11.59
CA TYR A 404 -6.24 -6.81 11.33
C TYR A 404 -4.73 -6.75 11.16
N VAL A 405 -4.26 -5.78 10.39
CA VAL A 405 -2.88 -5.29 10.43
C VAL A 405 -2.83 -3.95 11.15
N MET A 406 -1.74 -3.69 11.86
CA MET A 406 -1.53 -2.45 12.59
C MET A 406 -0.79 -1.44 11.72
N GLU A 407 -1.27 -0.20 11.70
CA GLU A 407 -0.65 0.90 10.97
C GLU A 407 -0.97 2.23 11.66
N ASN A 408 0.07 3.04 11.94
CA ASN A 408 -0.04 4.37 12.52
C ASN A 408 -0.96 4.39 13.77
N GLY A 409 -0.81 3.37 14.62
CA GLY A 409 -1.59 3.23 15.86
C GLY A 409 -3.06 2.81 15.67
N LYS A 410 -3.47 2.40 14.47
CA LYS A 410 -4.82 1.93 14.15
C LYS A 410 -4.82 0.48 13.71
N LYS A 411 -5.92 -0.24 13.97
CA LYS A 411 -6.15 -1.59 13.42
C LYS A 411 -6.91 -1.50 12.09
N ARG A 412 -6.30 -1.96 11.01
CA ARG A 412 -6.89 -2.00 9.67
C ARG A 412 -7.41 -3.40 9.40
N HIS A 413 -8.74 -3.53 9.25
CA HIS A 413 -9.38 -4.82 9.01
C HIS A 413 -8.91 -5.41 7.66
N ILE A 414 -8.45 -6.66 7.65
CA ILE A 414 -8.14 -7.40 6.43
C ILE A 414 -9.43 -8.10 6.01
N ALA A 415 -9.96 -7.71 4.84
CA ALA A 415 -11.35 -8.00 4.46
C ALA A 415 -11.74 -9.48 4.51
N ASP A 416 -10.84 -10.36 4.05
CA ASP A 416 -11.09 -11.81 3.99
C ASP A 416 -9.76 -12.59 3.88
N GLU A 417 -9.87 -13.92 3.83
CA GLU A 417 -8.74 -14.84 3.65
C GLU A 417 -7.99 -14.63 2.33
N LYS A 418 -8.70 -14.28 1.24
CA LYS A 418 -8.06 -14.02 -0.06
C LYS A 418 -7.16 -12.79 0.05
N ALA A 419 -7.63 -11.73 0.70
CA ALA A 419 -6.86 -10.52 0.95
C ALA A 419 -5.66 -10.84 1.83
N PHE A 420 -5.86 -11.56 2.93
CA PHE A 420 -4.78 -11.97 3.81
C PHE A 420 -3.64 -12.68 3.06
N ASN A 421 -3.98 -13.69 2.25
CA ASN A 421 -3.02 -14.46 1.48
C ASN A 421 -2.40 -13.64 0.34
N THR A 422 -3.15 -12.75 -0.30
CA THR A 422 -2.65 -11.93 -1.44
C THR A 422 -1.67 -10.84 -0.99
N TYR A 423 -1.90 -10.25 0.17
CA TYR A 423 -0.90 -9.37 0.80
C TYR A 423 0.32 -10.16 1.31
N GLY A 424 0.33 -11.49 1.19
CA GLY A 424 1.46 -12.34 1.55
C GLY A 424 1.61 -12.61 3.05
N TYR A 425 0.59 -12.28 3.86
CA TYR A 425 0.62 -12.52 5.29
C TYR A 425 0.55 -14.01 5.62
N ASN A 426 1.02 -14.37 6.81
CA ASN A 426 1.06 -15.75 7.29
C ASN A 426 0.16 -15.92 8.52
N TRP A 427 -0.76 -16.88 8.47
CA TRP A 427 -1.73 -17.16 9.53
C TRP A 427 -1.07 -17.49 10.88
N ASN A 428 0.14 -18.06 10.85
CA ASN A 428 0.91 -18.37 12.07
C ASN A 428 1.44 -17.13 12.80
N ASN A 429 1.47 -15.97 12.13
CA ASN A 429 1.95 -14.71 12.71
C ASN A 429 0.84 -13.92 13.40
N ILE A 430 -0.41 -14.41 13.37
CA ILE A 430 -1.54 -13.72 14.01
C ILE A 430 -1.39 -13.81 15.53
N ILE A 431 -1.35 -12.65 16.18
CA ILE A 431 -1.33 -12.56 17.63
C ILE A 431 -2.72 -12.15 18.13
N TRP A 432 -3.34 -13.03 18.92
CA TRP A 432 -4.68 -12.82 19.44
C TRP A 432 -4.68 -11.93 20.68
N LEU A 433 -5.47 -10.87 20.65
CA LEU A 433 -5.71 -9.97 21.77
C LEU A 433 -7.09 -10.24 22.38
N ASN A 434 -7.23 -10.00 23.68
CA ASN A 434 -8.53 -10.08 24.33
C ASN A 434 -9.50 -9.02 23.78
N PHE A 435 -10.80 -9.31 23.88
CA PHE A 435 -11.87 -8.45 23.34
C PHE A 435 -11.77 -6.99 23.80
N TYR A 436 -11.53 -6.74 25.09
CA TYR A 436 -11.47 -5.38 25.64
C TYR A 436 -10.30 -4.56 25.09
N SER A 437 -9.16 -5.20 24.88
CA SER A 437 -7.98 -4.55 24.30
C SER A 437 -8.22 -4.18 22.83
N GLY A 438 -8.92 -5.05 22.11
CA GLY A 438 -9.37 -4.77 20.74
C GLY A 438 -10.29 -3.55 20.62
N LEU A 439 -11.09 -3.24 21.65
CA LEU A 439 -11.95 -2.05 21.68
C LEU A 439 -11.18 -0.75 21.92
N ILE A 440 -10.01 -0.80 22.56
CA ILE A 440 -9.19 0.39 22.85
C ILE A 440 -8.44 0.86 21.60
N ILE A 441 -8.04 -0.07 20.73
CA ILE A 441 -7.30 0.24 19.50
C ILE A 441 -8.26 0.90 18.48
N PRO A 442 -7.99 2.12 18.01
CA PRO A 442 -8.83 2.78 17.02
C PRO A 442 -8.86 2.02 15.69
N ASP A 443 -10.00 2.03 15.01
CA ASP A 443 -10.13 1.44 13.67
C ASP A 443 -9.48 2.34 12.61
N GLY A 444 -8.75 1.71 11.69
CA GLY A 444 -8.25 2.32 10.46
C GLY A 444 -9.09 1.89 9.25
N GLN A 445 -8.81 2.48 8.09
CA GLN A 445 -9.44 2.06 6.85
C GLN A 445 -9.11 0.58 6.59
N ALA A 446 -10.09 -0.22 6.20
CA ALA A 446 -9.86 -1.64 5.90
C ALA A 446 -8.80 -1.81 4.81
N LEU A 447 -7.97 -2.85 4.95
CA LEU A 447 -7.25 -3.43 3.83
C LEU A 447 -8.21 -4.31 3.06
N GLN A 448 -8.64 -3.77 1.93
CA GLN A 448 -9.36 -4.54 0.94
C GLN A 448 -8.35 -4.98 -0.12
N LEU A 449 -8.48 -6.22 -0.56
CA LEU A 449 -8.24 -6.47 -1.97
C LEU A 449 -9.26 -5.61 -2.69
N ILE A 450 -8.84 -4.67 -3.51
CA ILE A 450 -9.77 -4.13 -4.50
C ILE A 450 -10.03 -5.32 -5.41
N GLU A 451 -11.22 -5.91 -5.28
CA GLU A 451 -11.50 -7.28 -5.71
C GLU A 451 -10.91 -7.55 -7.10
N GLN A 452 -10.06 -8.57 -7.18
CA GLN A 452 -9.96 -9.33 -8.40
C GLN A 452 -11.38 -9.80 -8.72
N LEU A 453 -12.04 -9.09 -9.62
CA LEU A 453 -13.31 -9.45 -10.22
C LEU A 453 -13.10 -10.70 -11.07
N ASP A 454 -12.89 -11.84 -10.42
CA ASP A 454 -12.90 -13.16 -11.04
C ASP A 454 -14.34 -13.56 -11.44
N ASN A 455 -15.33 -12.66 -11.28
CA ASN A 455 -16.75 -12.89 -11.54
C ASN A 455 -17.45 -11.78 -12.36
N LEU A 456 -16.74 -10.91 -13.11
CA LEU A 456 -17.44 -10.09 -14.12
C LEU A 456 -17.87 -10.89 -15.37
N ASP A 457 -17.43 -12.14 -15.50
CA ASP A 457 -17.96 -13.07 -16.50
C ASP A 457 -19.34 -13.60 -16.11
N MET A 458 -20.37 -12.73 -16.05
CA MET A 458 -21.77 -13.15 -16.25
C MET A 458 -22.73 -12.06 -16.75
N ALA A 459 -22.32 -10.80 -16.97
CA ALA A 459 -23.25 -9.75 -17.41
C ALA A 459 -23.12 -9.31 -18.88
N ASN A 460 -22.02 -9.58 -19.58
CA ASN A 460 -21.84 -9.17 -20.99
C ASN A 460 -22.59 -10.06 -22.02
N LYS A 461 -23.72 -10.67 -21.62
CA LYS A 461 -24.57 -11.46 -22.53
C LYS A 461 -25.86 -10.76 -22.94
N VAL A 462 -26.15 -9.56 -22.47
CA VAL A 462 -27.29 -8.78 -22.96
C VAL A 462 -26.90 -7.31 -22.95
N GLU A 463 -26.43 -6.81 -24.09
CA GLU A 463 -27.06 -5.71 -24.85
C GLU A 463 -26.35 -5.54 -26.19
#